data_AF-A0AAN4Q0H1-F1
#
_entry.id   AF-A0AAN4Q0H1-F1
#
_cell.length_a   1.000
_cell.length_b   1.000
_cell.length_c   1.000
_cell.angle_alpha   90.00
_cell.angle_beta   90.00
_cell.angle_gamma   90.00
#
_symmetry.space_group_name_H-M   'P 1'
#
loop_
_entity.id
_entity.type
_entity.pdbx_description
1 polymer ?
#
loop_
_entity_poly.entity_id
_entity_poly.type
_entity_poly.pdbx_seq_one_letter_code
_entity_poly.pdbx_strand_id
1 'polypeptide(L)' 'MLSFDMTCTKAYAELLAKSRAAGLAIETADAFIAAIALANGFTVATRDTGPFEAAGLNVINPWEA' A
#
# COMPACT_ATOMS: atom_id res chain seq x y z
N MET A 1 -3.06 -6.08 -15.90
CA MET A 1 -4.09 -5.53 -14.99
C MET A 1 -4.15 -6.44 -13.78
N LEU A 2 -4.02 -5.89 -12.56
CA LEU A 2 -4.14 -6.66 -11.32
C LEU A 2 -5.56 -6.48 -10.79
N SER A 3 -6.25 -7.58 -10.53
CA SER A 3 -7.61 -7.55 -9.97
C SER A 3 -7.56 -7.40 -8.46
N PHE A 4 -8.43 -6.57 -7.91
CA PHE A 4 -8.61 -6.48 -6.46
C PHE A 4 -9.54 -7.59 -5.98
N ASP A 5 -8.98 -8.64 -5.41
CA ASP A 5 -9.70 -9.85 -5.00
C ASP A 5 -9.91 -9.93 -3.47
N MET A 6 -10.40 -11.07 -2.98
CA MET A 6 -10.63 -11.27 -1.55
C MET A 6 -9.34 -11.25 -0.71
N THR A 7 -8.21 -11.67 -1.28
CA THR A 7 -6.91 -11.61 -0.60
C THR A 7 -6.49 -10.15 -0.44
N CYS A 8 -6.65 -9.35 -1.49
CA CYS A 8 -6.43 -7.90 -1.44
C CYS A 8 -7.37 -7.21 -0.45
N THR A 9 -8.63 -7.65 -0.38
CA THR A 9 -9.62 -7.09 0.56
C THR A 9 -9.21 -7.27 2.02
N LYS A 10 -8.64 -8.44 2.38
CA LYS A 10 -8.10 -8.67 3.73
C LYS A 10 -6.91 -7.75 4.02
N ALA A 11 -5.93 -7.71 3.10
CA ALA A 11 -4.76 -6.83 3.23
C ALA A 11 -5.17 -5.35 3.39
N TYR A 12 -6.19 -4.91 2.63
CA TYR A 12 -6.75 -3.57 2.71
C TYR A 12 -7.41 -3.29 4.07
N ALA A 13 -8.23 -4.21 4.59
CA ALA A 13 -8.87 -4.05 5.88
C ALA A 13 -7.84 -3.96 7.02
N GLU A 14 -6.81 -4.81 6.99
CA GLU A 14 -5.70 -4.78 7.94
C GLU A 14 -4.89 -3.49 7.85
N LEU A 15 -4.60 -3.04 6.63
CA LEU A 15 -3.91 -1.77 6.38
C LEU A 15 -4.70 -0.60 6.98
N LEU A 16 -5.98 -0.46 6.67
CA LEU A 16 -6.81 0.61 7.21
C LEU A 16 -6.93 0.55 8.73
N ALA A 17 -7.03 -0.65 9.31
CA ALA A 17 -7.07 -0.81 10.77
C ALA A 17 -5.76 -0.32 11.41
N LYS A 18 -4.60 -0.68 10.84
CA LYS A 18 -3.29 -0.22 11.31
C LYS A 18 -3.11 1.28 11.15
N SER A 19 -3.45 1.85 9.99
CA SER A 19 -3.35 3.30 9.75
C SER A 19 -4.22 4.07 10.73
N ARG A 20 -5.46 3.64 10.97
CA ARG A 20 -6.36 4.26 11.95
C ARG A 20 -5.82 4.17 13.37
N ALA A 21 -5.28 3.01 13.77
CA ALA A 21 -4.67 2.84 15.09
C ALA A 21 -3.44 3.73 15.29
N ALA A 22 -2.69 3.99 14.21
CA ALA A 22 -1.53 4.89 14.21
C ALA A 22 -1.90 6.38 14.05
N GLY A 23 -3.19 6.72 13.88
CA GLY A 23 -3.64 8.10 13.62
C GLY A 23 -3.25 8.62 12.23
N LEU A 24 -2.90 7.73 11.30
CA LEU A 24 -2.50 8.07 9.94
C LEU A 24 -3.70 8.03 9.00
N ALA A 25 -3.84 9.09 8.20
CA ALA A 25 -4.75 9.11 7.06
C ALA A 25 -4.02 8.54 5.84
N ILE A 26 -4.59 7.50 5.24
CA ILE A 26 -4.14 6.96 3.96
C ILE A 26 -5.21 7.25 2.92
N GLU A 27 -4.80 7.74 1.75
CA GLU A 27 -5.74 7.94 0.65
C GLU A 27 -6.27 6.61 0.13
N THR A 28 -7.53 6.59 -0.28
CA THR A 28 -8.19 5.36 -0.75
C THR A 28 -7.44 4.71 -1.91
N ALA A 29 -6.94 5.50 -2.85
CA ALA A 29 -6.20 4.99 -4.01
C ALA A 29 -4.88 4.31 -3.59
N ASP A 30 -4.12 4.94 -2.69
CA ASP A 30 -2.87 4.37 -2.16
C ASP A 30 -3.14 3.11 -1.35
N ALA A 31 -4.22 3.09 -0.56
CA ALA A 31 -4.62 1.91 0.19
C ALA A 31 -4.98 0.74 -0.74
N PHE A 32 -5.62 0.98 -1.89
CA PHE A 32 -5.87 -0.05 -2.91
C PHE A 32 -4.56 -0.59 -3.50
N ILE A 33 -3.66 0.29 -3.93
CA ILE A 33 -2.36 -0.10 -4.50
C ILE A 33 -1.54 -0.88 -3.47
N ALA A 34 -1.48 -0.37 -2.23
CA ALA A 34 -0.74 -0.98 -1.14
C ALA A 34 -1.28 -2.37 -0.77
N ALA A 35 -2.61 -2.52 -0.72
CA ALA A 35 -3.24 -3.80 -0.44
C ALA A 35 -2.93 -4.86 -1.51
N ILE A 36 -2.95 -4.48 -2.79
CA ILE A 36 -2.57 -5.37 -3.89
C ILE A 36 -1.10 -5.77 -3.75
N ALA A 37 -0.22 -4.81 -3.48
CA ALA A 37 1.21 -5.07 -3.33
C ALA A 37 1.49 -6.00 -2.14
N LEU A 38 0.87 -5.75 -0.97
CA LEU A 38 1.00 -6.59 0.23
C LEU A 38 0.48 -8.01 -0.01
N ALA A 39 -0.68 -8.16 -0.66
CA ALA A 39 -1.28 -9.46 -0.92
C ALA A 39 -0.44 -10.33 -1.86
N ASN A 40 0.35 -9.71 -2.75
CA ASN A 40 1.14 -10.41 -3.76
C ASN A 40 2.65 -10.38 -3.49
N GLY A 41 3.10 -9.75 -2.41
CA GLY A 41 4.53 -9.59 -2.09
C GLY A 41 5.29 -8.73 -3.11
N PHE A 42 4.64 -7.73 -3.70
CA PHE A 42 5.24 -6.83 -4.67
C PHE A 42 5.89 -5.60 -4.03
N THR A 43 6.78 -4.98 -4.79
CA THR A 43 7.37 -3.66 -4.51
C THR A 43 6.60 -2.59 -5.28
N VAL A 44 6.36 -1.43 -4.67
CA VAL A 44 5.73 -0.28 -5.35
C VAL A 44 6.81 0.63 -5.92
N ALA A 45 6.73 0.96 -7.20
CA ALA A 45 7.57 1.99 -7.81
C ALA A 45 6.77 3.30 -7.91
N THR A 46 7.15 4.32 -7.15
CA THR A 46 6.42 5.59 -7.07
C THR A 46 7.35 6.73 -6.67
N ARG A 47 7.00 7.96 -7.07
CA ARG A 47 7.67 9.18 -6.60
C ARG A 47 7.23 9.56 -5.18
N ASP A 48 5.99 9.24 -4.81
CA ASP A 48 5.43 9.53 -3.49
C ASP A 48 5.54 8.28 -2.62
N THR A 49 6.69 8.09 -1.96
CA THR A 49 7.02 6.84 -1.26
C THR A 49 6.38 6.74 0.11
N GLY A 50 6.15 7.88 0.77
CA GLY A 50 5.74 7.96 2.17
C GLY A 50 4.51 7.12 2.55
N PRO A 51 3.39 7.18 1.80
CA PRO A 51 2.21 6.37 2.11
C PRO A 51 2.47 4.87 2.08
N PHE A 52 3.31 4.41 1.14
CA PHE A 52 3.60 2.99 0.93
C PHE A 52 4.65 2.47 1.93
N GLU A 53 5.63 3.28 2.29
CA GLU A 53 6.56 2.98 3.38
C GLU A 53 5.81 2.87 4.72
N ALA A 54 4.89 3.79 5.00
CA ALA A 54 4.04 3.73 6.21
C ALA A 54 3.11 2.51 6.21
N ALA A 55 2.72 2.01 5.03
CA ALA A 55 1.98 0.77 4.88
C ALA A 55 2.85 -0.49 5.08
N GLY A 56 4.18 -0.34 5.24
CA GLY A 56 5.13 -1.44 5.43
C GLY A 56 5.57 -2.12 4.14
N LEU A 57 5.43 -1.46 2.99
CA LEU A 57 5.88 -1.98 1.70
C LEU A 57 7.33 -1.61 1.41
N ASN A 58 7.97 -2.45 0.60
CA ASN A 58 9.18 -2.04 -0.10
C ASN A 58 8.79 -1.09 -1.22
N VAL A 59 9.51 0.02 -1.33
CA VAL A 59 9.26 1.08 -2.31
C VAL A 59 10.54 1.41 -3.06
N ILE A 60 10.41 1.68 -4.36
CA ILE A 60 11.48 2.21 -5.20
C ILE A 60 11.04 3.57 -5.72
N ASN A 61 11.85 4.62 -5.53
CA ASN A 61 11.66 5.91 -6.19
C ASN A 61 12.49 5.98 -7.48
N PRO A 62 11.91 5.79 -8.68
CA PRO A 62 12.68 5.77 -9.91
C PRO A 62 13.16 7.17 -10.36
N TRP A 63 12.79 8.24 -9.64
CA TRP A 63 13.28 9.60 -9.89
C TRP A 63 14.54 9.98 -9.10
N GLU A 64 14.98 9.13 -8.16
CA GLU A 64 16.22 9.33 -7.40
C GLU A 64 17.45 8.68 -8.06
N ALA A 65 17.32 8.32 -9.35
CA ALA A 65 18.37 7.73 -10.18
C ALA A 65 19.18 8.79 -10.94
#